data_AF-A0A258QEN3-F1
#
_entry.id   AF-A0A258QEN3-F1
#
_cell.length_a   1.000
_cell.length_b   1.000
_cell.length_c   1.000
_cell.angle_alpha   90.00
_cell.angle_beta   90.00
_cell.angle_gamma   90.00
#
_symmetry.space_group_name_H-M   'P 1'
#
loop_
_entity.id
_entity.type
_entity.pdbx_description
1 polymer ?
#
loop_
_entity_poly.entity_id
_entity_poly.type
_entity_poly.pdbx_seq_one_letter_code
_entity_poly.pdbx_strand_id
1 'polypeptide(L)' 'MSDLARLLEPPLLRGVLKQSPADFRVDEVLGFEPDGEGPHGLFLIEKTGMTTGHLLGALS' A
#
# COMPACT_ATOMS: atom_id res chain seq x y z
N MET A 1 25.55 -2.31 -2.01
CA MET A 1 25.02 -1.49 -0.89
C MET A 1 24.55 -0.17 -1.48
N SER A 2 23.39 0.35 -1.09
CA SER A 2 22.78 1.54 -1.72
C SER A 2 23.68 2.78 -1.59
N ASP A 3 24.02 3.42 -2.71
CA ASP A 3 24.80 4.67 -2.83
C ASP A 3 23.95 5.94 -2.56
N LEU A 4 22.83 5.81 -1.85
CA LEU A 4 21.99 6.96 -1.53
C LEU A 4 22.57 7.74 -0.34
N ALA A 5 22.65 9.06 -0.47
CA ALA A 5 23.02 9.95 0.62
C ALA A 5 22.04 9.81 1.80
N ARG A 6 22.56 9.78 3.02
CA ARG A 6 21.77 9.74 4.26
C ARG A 6 21.84 11.09 4.95
N LEU A 7 20.69 11.53 5.48
CA LEU A 7 20.63 12.75 6.29
C LEU A 7 21.16 12.52 7.71
N LEU A 8 21.01 11.30 8.24
CA LEU A 8 21.39 10.93 9.60
C LEU A 8 22.50 9.89 9.59
N GLU A 9 23.19 9.77 10.73
CA GLU A 9 24.18 8.72 10.99
C GLU A 9 23.58 7.31 10.82
N PRO A 10 24.40 6.29 10.52
CA PRO A 10 23.93 4.92 10.36
C PRO A 10 23.18 4.40 11.59
N PRO A 11 22.09 3.62 11.40
CA PRO A 11 21.33 3.08 12.51
C PRO A 11 22.18 2.11 13.36
N LEU A 12 22.07 2.23 14.68
CA LEU A 12 22.80 1.38 15.64
C LEU A 12 22.18 -0.02 15.81
N LEU A 13 20.90 -0.17 15.45
CA LEU A 13 20.13 -1.40 15.58
C LEU A 13 19.64 -1.88 14.23
N ARG A 14 19.29 -3.17 14.17
CA ARG A 14 18.65 -3.80 13.01
C ARG A 14 17.30 -4.37 13.44
N GLY A 15 16.36 -4.43 12.51
CA GLY A 15 15.05 -5.02 12.70
C GLY A 15 14.54 -5.62 11.39
N VAL A 16 13.48 -6.42 11.49
CA VAL A 16 12.77 -6.97 10.34
C VAL A 16 11.57 -6.07 10.05
N LEU A 17 11.45 -5.60 8.80
CA LEU A 17 10.30 -4.84 8.35
C LEU A 17 9.32 -5.75 7.61
N LYS A 18 8.02 -5.52 7.80
CA LYS A 18 6.93 -6.29 7.16
C LYS A 18 7.05 -7.80 7.39
N GLN A 19 7.35 -8.21 8.63
CA GLN A 19 7.53 -9.62 8.99
C GLN A 19 6.27 -10.46 8.69
N SER A 20 5.10 -9.87 8.87
CA SER A 20 3.79 -10.39 8.47
C SER A 20 2.97 -9.28 7.80
N PRO A 21 1.88 -9.62 7.07
CA PRO A 21 0.99 -8.60 6.52
C PRO A 21 0.40 -7.66 7.57
N ALA A 22 0.16 -8.15 8.79
CA ALA A 22 -0.38 -7.34 9.88
C ALA A 22 0.59 -6.24 10.35
N ASP A 23 1.90 -6.43 10.18
CA ASP A 23 2.93 -5.46 10.55
C ASP A 23 3.02 -4.27 9.58
N PHE A 24 2.32 -4.34 8.43
CA PHE A 24 2.33 -3.29 7.43
C PHE A 24 0.96 -3.13 6.77
N ARG A 25 0.18 -2.20 7.32
CA ARG A 25 -1.14 -1.81 6.81
C ARG A 25 -1.04 -0.46 6.13
N VAL A 26 -1.81 -0.29 5.06
CA VAL A 26 -1.87 0.95 4.29
C VAL A 26 -3.34 1.28 4.04
N ASP A 27 -3.77 2.42 4.56
CA ASP A 27 -5.05 3.03 4.21
C ASP A 27 -4.78 4.10 3.16
N GLU A 28 -5.41 3.96 1.99
CA GLU A 28 -5.27 4.93 0.90
C GLU A 28 -6.04 6.20 1.25
N VAL A 29 -5.38 7.36 1.09
CA VAL A 29 -6.00 8.68 1.24
C VAL A 29 -6.06 9.31 -0.15
N LEU A 30 -7.25 9.33 -0.73
CA LEU A 30 -7.49 9.96 -2.02
C LEU A 30 -7.49 11.48 -1.88
N GLY A 31 -7.13 12.18 -2.97
CA GLY A 31 -7.23 13.63 -3.06
C GLY A 31 -8.63 14.13 -3.45
N PHE A 32 -9.61 13.23 -3.51
CA PHE A 32 -10.99 13.49 -3.95
C PHE A 32 -11.94 12.46 -3.33
N GLU A 33 -13.23 12.78 -3.38
CA GLU A 33 -14.33 11.89 -2.98
C GLU A 33 -15.05 11.34 -4.21
N PRO A 34 -15.76 10.19 -4.12
CA PRO A 34 -16.60 9.73 -5.20
C PRO A 34 -17.66 10.78 -5.58
N ASP A 35 -17.82 11.05 -6.87
CA ASP A 35 -18.80 12.03 -7.38
C ASP A 35 -20.25 11.60 -7.14
N GLY A 36 -20.50 10.30 -6.91
CA GLY A 36 -21.84 9.73 -6.68
C GLY A 36 -22.65 9.49 -7.96
N GLU A 37 -22.14 9.89 -9.12
CA GLU A 37 -22.77 9.70 -10.42
C GLU A 37 -21.75 9.37 -11.52
N GLY A 38 -22.24 8.97 -12.68
CA GLY A 38 -21.43 8.60 -13.84
C GLY A 38 -21.35 7.10 -14.09
N PRO A 39 -20.64 6.69 -15.15
CA PRO A 39 -20.64 5.30 -15.60
C PRO A 39 -19.71 4.38 -14.80
N HIS A 40 -18.93 4.91 -13.85
CA HIS A 40 -17.92 4.14 -13.10
C HIS A 40 -18.32 3.99 -11.64
N GLY A 41 -18.15 2.78 -11.10
CA GLY A 41 -18.21 2.52 -9.66
C GLY A 41 -16.82 2.64 -9.03
N LEU A 42 -16.72 3.37 -7.91
CA LEU A 42 -15.52 3.45 -7.10
C LEU A 42 -15.67 2.56 -5.86
N PHE A 43 -14.80 1.56 -5.72
CA PHE A 43 -14.85 0.58 -4.63
C PHE A 43 -13.62 0.69 -3.75
N LEU A 44 -13.83 0.90 -2.45
CA LEU A 44 -12.79 0.79 -1.44
C LEU A 44 -12.69 -0.67 -1.00
N ILE A 45 -11.53 -1.30 -1.19
CA ILE A 45 -11.33 -2.73 -0.93
C ILE A 45 -10.12 -2.92 -0.02
N GLU A 46 -10.32 -3.57 1.13
CA GLU A 46 -9.20 -4.11 1.91
C GLU A 46 -8.71 -5.40 1.25
N LYS A 47 -7.39 -5.47 0.99
CA LYS A 47 -6.73 -6.65 0.44
C LYS A 47 -5.53 -7.06 1.27
N THR A 48 -5.39 -8.36 1.51
CA THR A 48 -4.24 -8.96 2.20
C THR A 48 -3.67 -10.09 1.36
N GLY A 49 -2.34 -10.17 1.23
CA GLY A 49 -1.67 -11.23 0.47
C GLY A 49 -1.93 -11.19 -1.04
N MET A 50 -2.47 -10.09 -1.58
CA MET A 50 -2.82 -9.94 -2.99
C MET A 50 -2.25 -8.64 -3.58
N THR A 51 -1.76 -8.74 -4.81
CA THR A 51 -1.49 -7.58 -5.66
C THR A 51 -2.80 -7.02 -6.19
N THR A 52 -2.80 -5.75 -6.59
CA THR A 52 -3.99 -5.12 -7.18
C THR A 52 -4.43 -5.82 -8.47
N GLY A 53 -3.48 -6.24 -9.32
CA GLY A 53 -3.81 -6.96 -10.57
C GLY A 53 -4.48 -8.32 -10.33
N HIS A 54 -4.03 -9.10 -9.35
CA HIS A 54 -4.69 -10.35 -8.99
C HIS A 54 -6.11 -10.12 -8.46
N LEU A 55 -6.29 -9.11 -7.59
CA LEU A 55 -7.61 -8.73 -7.09
C LEU A 55 -8.57 -8.35 -8.23
N LEU A 56 -8.11 -7.56 -9.22
CA LEU A 56 -8.93 -7.17 -10.36
C LEU A 56 -9.40 -8.39 -11.17
N GLY A 57 -8.51 -9.36 -11.41
CA GLY A 57 -8.87 -10.61 -12.07
C GLY A 57 -9.89 -11.45 -11.29
N ALA A 58 -9.94 -11.34 -9.96
CA ALA A 58 -10.89 -12.05 -9.12
C ALA A 58 -12.28 -11.36 -9.02
N LEU A 59 -12.36 -10.09 -9.42
CA LEU A 59 -13.60 -9.30 -9.46
C LEU A 59 -14.25 -9.25 -10.86
N SER A 60 -13.61 -9.87 -11.86
CA SER A 60 -14.05 -9.92 -13.26
C SER A 60 -15.05 -11.05 -13.49
#